data_AF-A0AAN7GYH6-F1
#
_entry.id   AF-A0AAN7GYH6-F1
#
_cell.length_a   1.000
_cell.length_b   1.000
_cell.length_c   1.000
_cell.angle_alpha   90.00
_cell.angle_beta   90.00
_cell.angle_gamma   90.00
#
_symmetry.space_group_name_H-M   'P 1'
#
loop_
_entity.id
_entity.type
_entity.pdbx_description
1 polymer ?
#
loop_
_entity_poly.entity_id
_entity_poly.type
_entity_poly.pdbx_seq_one_letter_code
_entity_poly.pdbx_strand_id
1 'polypeptide(L)'
;MRTMRLKWKEEITQLDSKPYDEPLQWVETSNSVSRQFHFDSSGVLSMKVLEDSRPVVHRVVDSFLNKFFPSGYPYSVHEGYLRYTQYRAIQHFTSATLSVLSTQSLLFAAGLRPTPAQATVVSWILKDGMQHVGKLICSNLGARMDSEPKSWRILADVLYDFGTGLEVLSPLCPQLFLEMAGLGNFAKGMAVVAARATRLPIYSSFAKEGNLSDLFAKGEAISTLLNVFGIGVGIQLASTVCSTTQGKLVGGSLLSVIHVYCVVQEMKSVPVNTLNPQRTAMIVEDFLKTGKVSSPADLRYRENLLFPGRLIPGSGNVKVGRPLRGVVRPSKLNEWKEILPDEKFVLSEGEKCTNMVLEQTATGADALKGWMVAAHATHMSGSSPGLRLEVVQEAYEKVNRVFPKFLQELQSKGWHTDRFLDGTGVRFSW
;
A
#
# COMPACT_ATOMS: atom_id res chain seq x y z
N MET A 1 27.19 -9.06 -7.57
CA MET A 1 28.58 -9.00 -7.06
C MET A 1 28.69 -7.86 -6.05
N ARG A 2 28.56 -8.18 -4.76
CA ARG A 2 29.02 -7.32 -3.66
C ARG A 2 29.67 -8.24 -2.64
N THR A 3 31.00 -8.20 -2.62
CA THR A 3 31.84 -9.00 -1.72
C THR A 3 31.87 -8.28 -0.37
N MET A 4 31.25 -8.86 0.65
CA MET A 4 31.28 -8.34 2.00
C MET A 4 32.58 -8.83 2.66
N ARG A 5 33.58 -7.95 2.79
CA ARG A 5 34.82 -8.25 3.53
C ARG A 5 34.57 -7.99 5.01
N LEU A 6 34.37 -9.04 5.80
CA LEU A 6 34.52 -8.99 7.24
C LEU A 6 36.00 -9.17 7.58
N LYS A 7 36.66 -8.10 8.02
CA LYS A 7 38.02 -8.15 8.58
C LYS A 7 37.91 -8.51 10.06
N TRP A 8 38.12 -9.78 10.39
CA TRP A 8 38.49 -10.17 11.74
C TRP A 8 39.97 -9.83 11.93
N LYS A 9 40.26 -9.05 12.97
CA LYS A 9 41.61 -8.63 13.35
C LYS A 9 41.86 -9.21 14.74
N GLU A 10 42.48 -10.39 14.78
CA GLU A 10 43.06 -10.93 16.00
C GLU A 10 44.48 -11.40 15.72
N GLU A 11 45.36 -10.94 16.60
CA GLU A 11 46.78 -11.24 16.67
C GLU A 11 46.97 -12.74 16.93
N ILE A 12 47.60 -13.44 15.98
CA ILE A 12 48.16 -14.77 16.23
C ILE A 12 49.66 -14.68 16.05
N THR A 13 50.32 -14.70 17.20
CA THR A 13 51.75 -14.90 17.39
C THR A 13 52.19 -16.20 16.70
N GLN A 14 53.27 -16.09 15.92
CA GLN A 14 54.10 -17.14 15.32
C GLN A 14 53.72 -18.60 15.65
N LEU A 15 53.09 -19.26 14.66
CA LEU A 15 53.07 -20.71 14.52
C LEU A 15 53.49 -21.04 13.09
N ASP A 16 54.47 -21.94 12.99
CA ASP A 16 55.15 -22.43 11.79
C ASP A 16 54.34 -22.37 10.49
N SER A 17 54.81 -21.55 9.55
CA SER A 17 54.34 -21.53 8.18
C SER A 17 54.87 -22.75 7.42
N LYS A 18 54.19 -23.90 7.56
CA LYS A 18 54.14 -24.86 6.46
C LYS A 18 53.05 -24.39 5.49
N PRO A 19 53.32 -24.26 4.18
CA PRO A 19 52.24 -24.02 3.23
C PRO A 19 51.33 -25.24 3.25
N TYR A 20 50.10 -25.08 3.73
CA TYR A 20 49.06 -26.09 3.56
C TYR A 20 48.72 -26.13 2.06
N ASP A 21 49.38 -27.02 1.32
CA ASP A 21 49.13 -27.27 -0.11
C ASP A 21 47.91 -28.17 -0.36
N GLU A 22 47.07 -28.41 0.65
CA GLU A 22 45.79 -29.12 0.48
C GLU A 22 44.63 -28.12 0.41
N PRO A 23 43.79 -28.16 -0.65
CA PRO A 23 42.60 -27.33 -0.71
C PRO A 23 41.71 -27.66 0.47
N LEU A 24 41.49 -26.68 1.35
CA LEU A 24 40.69 -26.85 2.56
C LEU A 24 39.26 -27.23 2.15
N GLN A 25 38.96 -28.52 2.25
CA GLN A 25 37.68 -29.10 1.85
C GLN A 25 37.03 -29.79 3.04
N TRP A 26 35.78 -29.47 3.31
CA TRP A 26 34.99 -30.15 4.33
C TRP A 26 33.54 -30.33 3.86
N VAL A 27 32.85 -31.28 4.48
CA VAL A 27 31.44 -31.54 4.21
C VAL A 27 30.65 -31.15 5.45
N GLU A 28 29.68 -30.25 5.27
CA GLU A 28 28.69 -29.96 6.30
C GLU A 28 27.38 -30.64 5.94
N THR A 29 26.88 -31.43 6.89
CA THR A 29 25.53 -31.98 6.81
C THR A 29 24.65 -31.13 7.72
N SER A 30 23.73 -30.37 7.12
CA SER A 30 22.74 -29.61 7.87
C SER A 30 21.36 -30.18 7.56
N ASN A 31 20.73 -30.78 8.59
CA ASN A 31 19.47 -31.51 8.50
C ASN A 31 19.54 -32.64 7.45
N SER A 32 19.00 -32.40 6.26
CA SER A 32 18.82 -33.38 5.17
C SER A 32 19.65 -33.05 3.93
N VAL A 33 20.55 -32.06 4.01
CA VAL A 33 21.37 -31.60 2.88
C VAL A 33 22.84 -31.67 3.26
N SER A 34 23.60 -32.39 2.44
CA SER A 34 25.06 -32.51 2.54
C SER A 34 25.70 -31.54 1.54
N ARG A 35 26.46 -30.56 2.04
CA ARG A 35 27.16 -29.55 1.24
C ARG A 35 28.66 -29.73 1.40
N GLN A 36 29.37 -29.79 0.30
CA GLN A 36 30.83 -29.79 0.27
C GLN A 36 31.32 -28.37 -0.01
N PHE A 37 32.12 -27.85 0.90
CA PHE A 37 32.78 -26.57 0.77
C PHE A 37 34.24 -26.82 0.40
N HIS A 38 34.76 -26.07 -0.57
CA HIS A 38 36.19 -26.09 -0.91
C HIS A 38 36.70 -24.67 -1.12
N PHE A 39 37.90 -24.40 -0.65
CA PHE A 39 38.65 -23.22 -1.03
C PHE A 39 39.53 -23.54 -2.24
N ASP A 40 39.46 -22.71 -3.27
CA ASP A 40 40.43 -22.77 -4.36
C ASP A 40 41.79 -22.17 -3.95
N SER A 41 42.81 -22.36 -4.77
CA SER A 41 44.16 -21.82 -4.55
C SER A 41 44.23 -20.29 -4.57
N SER A 42 43.13 -19.61 -4.92
CA SER A 42 42.99 -18.15 -4.86
C SER A 42 42.24 -17.66 -3.61
N GLY A 43 41.83 -18.59 -2.72
CA GLY A 43 41.10 -18.31 -1.49
C GLY A 43 39.60 -18.07 -1.67
N VAL A 44 39.03 -18.43 -2.83
CA VAL A 44 37.57 -18.34 -3.07
C VAL A 44 36.88 -19.60 -2.56
N LEU A 45 35.85 -19.39 -1.72
CA LEU A 45 35.01 -20.47 -1.21
C LEU A 45 33.93 -20.85 -2.23
N SER A 46 33.90 -22.11 -2.60
CA SER A 46 32.90 -22.71 -3.49
C SER A 46 32.16 -23.84 -2.78
N MET A 47 30.85 -23.92 -3.01
CA MET A 47 29.96 -24.87 -2.36
C MET A 47 29.28 -25.76 -3.42
N LYS A 48 29.32 -27.07 -3.20
CA LYS A 48 28.65 -28.08 -4.03
C LYS A 48 27.69 -28.88 -3.16
N VAL A 49 26.44 -29.02 -3.61
CA VAL A 49 25.48 -29.92 -2.94
C VAL A 49 25.80 -31.34 -3.36
N LEU A 50 26.12 -32.21 -2.40
CA LEU A 50 26.43 -33.62 -2.63
C LEU A 50 25.16 -34.48 -2.61
N GLU A 51 24.31 -34.24 -1.61
CA GLU A 51 23.10 -35.03 -1.39
C GLU A 51 22.00 -34.14 -0.82
N ASP A 52 20.79 -34.26 -1.36
CA ASP A 52 19.60 -33.56 -0.90
C ASP A 52 18.48 -34.57 -0.65
N SER A 53 18.41 -35.07 0.58
CA SER A 53 17.43 -36.06 1.04
C SER A 53 16.11 -35.43 1.47
N ARG A 54 15.91 -34.12 1.23
CA ARG A 54 14.63 -33.46 1.55
C ARG A 54 13.48 -34.07 0.76
N PRO A 55 12.29 -34.23 1.37
CA PRO A 55 11.08 -34.62 0.65
C PRO A 55 10.85 -33.73 -0.57
N VAL A 56 10.35 -34.31 -1.66
CA VAL A 56 10.13 -33.58 -2.94
C VAL A 56 9.31 -32.31 -2.72
N VAL A 57 8.31 -32.35 -1.85
CA VAL A 57 7.49 -31.19 -1.48
C VAL A 57 8.34 -30.04 -0.94
N HIS A 58 9.28 -30.30 -0.02
CA HIS A 58 10.14 -29.26 0.52
C HIS A 58 11.07 -28.66 -0.53
N ARG A 59 11.62 -29.49 -1.43
CA ARG A 59 12.46 -29.01 -2.54
C ARG A 59 11.67 -28.11 -3.49
N VAL A 60 10.45 -28.51 -3.84
CA VAL A 60 9.57 -27.72 -4.71
C VAL A 60 9.15 -26.41 -4.04
N VAL A 61 8.77 -26.45 -2.76
CA VAL A 61 8.43 -25.26 -1.98
C VAL A 61 9.61 -24.30 -1.90
N ASP A 62 10.80 -24.79 -1.56
CA ASP A 62 12.00 -23.95 -1.47
C ASP A 62 12.39 -23.35 -2.82
N SER A 63 12.32 -24.12 -3.91
CA SER A 63 12.52 -23.59 -5.26
C SER A 63 11.48 -22.52 -5.62
N PHE A 64 10.21 -22.72 -5.23
CA PHE A 64 9.16 -21.73 -5.44
C PHE A 64 9.42 -20.45 -4.64
N LEU A 65 9.72 -20.57 -3.35
CA LEU A 65 10.06 -19.43 -2.49
C LEU A 65 11.28 -18.68 -3.03
N ASN A 66 12.37 -19.37 -3.37
CA ASN A 66 13.56 -18.74 -3.94
C ASN A 66 13.29 -18.02 -5.27
N LYS A 67 12.37 -18.55 -6.09
CA LYS A 67 12.00 -17.94 -7.36
C LYS A 67 11.07 -16.74 -7.19
N PHE A 68 10.06 -16.84 -6.33
CA PHE A 68 8.92 -15.91 -6.28
C PHE A 68 8.86 -15.02 -5.04
N PHE A 69 9.69 -15.26 -4.02
CA PHE A 69 9.81 -14.41 -2.84
C PHE A 69 11.14 -13.63 -2.85
N PRO A 70 11.21 -12.49 -2.13
CA PRO A 70 12.43 -11.71 -2.01
C PRO A 70 13.58 -12.51 -1.39
N SER A 71 14.79 -12.14 -1.79
CA SER A 71 16.02 -12.66 -1.23
C SER A 71 16.04 -12.44 0.28
N GLY A 72 16.36 -13.47 1.07
CA GLY A 72 16.34 -13.40 2.53
C GLY A 72 14.96 -13.49 3.18
N TYR A 73 13.89 -13.80 2.42
CA TYR A 73 12.59 -14.10 2.99
C TYR A 73 12.68 -15.28 3.99
N PRO A 74 12.01 -15.21 5.15
CA PRO A 74 11.03 -14.19 5.59
C PRO A 74 11.63 -12.96 6.28
N TYR A 75 12.92 -12.92 6.55
CA TYR A 75 13.54 -11.88 7.39
C TYR A 75 13.70 -10.53 6.68
N SER A 76 13.86 -10.55 5.36
CA SER A 76 14.07 -9.36 4.54
C SER A 76 12.82 -8.48 4.31
N VAL A 77 11.65 -8.88 4.83
CA VAL A 77 10.38 -8.16 4.65
C VAL A 77 9.66 -7.91 5.97
N HIS A 78 8.83 -6.87 6.01
CA HIS A 78 7.91 -6.65 7.14
C HIS A 78 6.78 -7.69 7.18
N GLU A 79 6.20 -7.82 8.37
CA GLU A 79 5.09 -8.74 8.63
C GLU A 79 3.90 -8.49 7.70
N GLY A 80 3.17 -9.56 7.41
CA GLY A 80 1.99 -9.49 6.53
C GLY A 80 2.29 -9.76 5.06
N TYR A 81 3.56 -9.73 4.62
CA TYR A 81 3.93 -9.92 3.21
C TYR A 81 3.45 -11.26 2.63
N LEU A 82 3.49 -12.35 3.40
CA LEU A 82 2.98 -13.65 2.94
C LEU A 82 1.47 -13.58 2.65
N ARG A 83 0.70 -13.02 3.58
CA ARG A 83 -0.75 -12.88 3.47
C ARG A 83 -1.10 -11.95 2.31
N TYR A 84 -0.38 -10.84 2.17
CA TYR A 84 -0.46 -9.94 1.02
C TYR A 84 -0.30 -10.72 -0.29
N THR A 85 0.79 -11.47 -0.43
CA THR A 85 1.11 -12.23 -1.64
C THR A 85 0.08 -13.33 -1.96
N GLN A 86 -0.47 -14.01 -0.94
CA GLN A 86 -1.51 -15.01 -1.12
C GLN A 86 -2.80 -14.43 -1.72
N TYR A 87 -3.31 -13.34 -1.14
CA TYR A 87 -4.52 -12.69 -1.66
C TYR A 87 -4.27 -12.03 -3.01
N ARG A 88 -3.08 -11.44 -3.21
CA ARG A 88 -2.64 -10.89 -4.50
C ARG A 88 -2.62 -11.96 -5.59
N ALA A 89 -2.16 -13.18 -5.29
CA ALA A 89 -2.17 -14.28 -6.25
C ALA A 89 -3.60 -14.61 -6.71
N ILE A 90 -4.54 -14.76 -5.78
CA ILE A 90 -5.95 -15.05 -6.09
C ILE A 90 -6.59 -13.87 -6.84
N GLN A 91 -6.34 -12.64 -6.40
CA GLN A 91 -6.80 -11.42 -7.06
C GLN A 91 -6.40 -11.40 -8.54
N HIS A 92 -5.10 -11.56 -8.84
CA HIS A 92 -4.62 -11.51 -10.21
C HIS A 92 -5.19 -12.66 -11.05
N PHE A 93 -5.35 -13.85 -10.48
CA PHE A 93 -6.00 -14.97 -11.14
C PHE A 93 -7.47 -14.66 -11.50
N THR A 94 -8.27 -14.17 -10.54
CA THR A 94 -9.69 -13.87 -10.78
C THR A 94 -9.90 -12.69 -11.72
N SER A 95 -9.09 -11.63 -11.59
CA SER A 95 -9.12 -10.46 -12.47
C SER A 95 -8.81 -10.84 -13.92
N ALA A 96 -7.78 -11.67 -14.12
CA ALA A 96 -7.40 -12.21 -15.43
C ALA A 96 -8.51 -13.07 -16.06
N THR A 97 -9.09 -13.98 -15.27
CA THR A 97 -10.23 -14.81 -15.71
C THR A 97 -11.39 -13.93 -16.15
N LEU A 98 -11.74 -12.92 -15.34
CA LEU A 98 -12.83 -11.98 -15.61
C LEU A 98 -12.56 -11.13 -16.87
N SER A 99 -11.31 -10.74 -17.10
CA SER A 99 -10.90 -9.98 -18.28
C SER A 99 -11.17 -10.73 -19.59
N VAL A 100 -11.01 -12.05 -19.61
CA VAL A 100 -11.31 -12.86 -20.80
C VAL A 100 -12.80 -12.83 -21.11
N LEU A 101 -13.65 -12.96 -20.09
CA LEU A 101 -15.11 -12.86 -20.25
C LEU A 101 -15.52 -11.48 -20.75
N SER A 102 -14.90 -10.43 -20.20
CA SER A 102 -15.05 -9.03 -20.62
C SER A 102 -14.75 -8.85 -22.11
N THR A 103 -13.58 -9.31 -22.56
CA THR A 103 -13.15 -9.20 -23.95
C THR A 103 -14.07 -9.97 -24.89
N GLN A 104 -14.47 -11.19 -24.52
CA GLN A 104 -15.39 -11.98 -25.33
C GLN A 104 -16.75 -11.28 -25.48
N SER A 105 -17.33 -10.74 -24.39
CA SER A 105 -18.57 -9.97 -24.44
C SER A 105 -18.44 -8.72 -25.29
N LEU A 106 -17.36 -7.97 -25.13
CA LEU A 106 -17.13 -6.75 -25.89
C LEU A 106 -17.04 -7.03 -27.40
N LEU A 107 -16.30 -8.06 -27.81
CA LEU A 107 -16.19 -8.47 -29.21
C LEU A 107 -17.54 -8.92 -29.78
N PHE A 108 -18.30 -9.69 -29.00
CA PHE A 108 -19.63 -10.13 -29.39
C PHE A 108 -20.58 -8.92 -29.57
N ALA A 109 -20.64 -8.01 -28.61
CA ALA A 109 -21.46 -6.80 -28.69
C ALA A 109 -21.08 -5.91 -29.89
N ALA A 110 -19.78 -5.79 -30.17
CA ALA A 110 -19.32 -5.06 -31.35
C ALA A 110 -19.82 -5.71 -32.65
N GLY A 111 -19.82 -7.04 -32.74
CA GLY A 111 -20.29 -7.80 -33.90
C GLY A 111 -21.81 -7.82 -34.09
N LEU A 112 -22.60 -7.52 -33.06
CA LEU A 112 -24.06 -7.42 -33.16
C LEU A 112 -24.55 -6.14 -33.85
N ARG A 113 -23.70 -5.16 -34.07
CA ARG A 113 -24.08 -3.87 -34.65
C ARG A 113 -24.00 -3.92 -36.19
N PRO A 114 -25.08 -3.58 -36.92
CA PRO A 114 -25.05 -3.47 -38.38
C PRO A 114 -24.40 -2.13 -38.80
N THR A 115 -23.17 -1.88 -38.34
CA THR A 115 -22.43 -0.64 -38.63
C THR A 115 -21.35 -0.87 -39.69
N PRO A 116 -21.17 0.06 -40.64
CA PRO A 116 -20.05 -0.01 -41.59
C PRO A 116 -18.71 -0.14 -40.86
N ALA A 117 -17.76 -0.87 -41.46
CA ALA A 117 -16.46 -1.15 -40.84
C ALA A 117 -15.76 0.12 -40.32
N GLN A 118 -15.83 1.23 -41.06
CA GLN A 118 -15.28 2.52 -40.66
C GLN A 118 -15.90 3.07 -39.36
N ALA A 119 -17.23 3.00 -39.21
CA ALA A 119 -17.93 3.45 -38.01
C ALA A 119 -17.62 2.54 -36.80
N THR A 120 -17.43 1.25 -37.04
CA THR A 120 -16.97 0.30 -36.01
C THR A 120 -15.57 0.64 -35.52
N VAL A 121 -14.64 0.98 -36.42
CA VAL A 121 -13.28 1.42 -36.09
C VAL A 121 -13.31 2.71 -35.27
N VAL A 122 -14.08 3.71 -35.69
CA VAL A 122 -14.23 4.97 -34.95
C VAL A 122 -14.77 4.73 -33.55
N SER A 123 -15.79 3.86 -33.39
CA SER A 123 -16.32 3.48 -32.08
C SER A 123 -15.25 2.87 -31.18
N TRP A 124 -14.37 2.04 -31.75
CA TRP A 124 -13.27 1.40 -31.01
C TRP A 124 -12.22 2.42 -30.54
N ILE A 125 -11.83 3.34 -31.43
CA ILE A 125 -10.89 4.42 -31.09
C ILE A 125 -11.47 5.34 -30.02
N LEU A 126 -12.76 5.71 -30.13
CA LEU A 126 -13.43 6.56 -29.14
C LEU A 126 -13.52 5.85 -27.78
N LYS A 127 -13.91 4.57 -27.77
CA LYS A 127 -13.91 3.72 -26.57
C LYS A 127 -12.52 3.71 -25.90
N ASP A 128 -11.46 3.51 -26.66
CA ASP A 128 -10.09 3.47 -26.13
C ASP A 128 -9.59 4.87 -25.69
N GLY A 129 -9.99 5.92 -26.41
CA GLY A 129 -9.75 7.31 -26.03
C GLY A 129 -10.26 7.65 -24.64
N MET A 130 -11.43 7.11 -24.25
CA MET A 130 -12.00 7.30 -22.91
C MET A 130 -11.10 6.77 -21.80
N GLN A 131 -10.30 5.72 -22.06
CA GLN A 131 -9.32 5.24 -21.08
C GLN A 131 -8.24 6.29 -20.79
N HIS A 132 -7.81 7.05 -21.80
CA HIS A 132 -6.85 8.14 -21.62
C HIS A 132 -7.44 9.32 -20.85
N VAL A 133 -8.70 9.66 -21.12
CA VAL A 133 -9.43 10.68 -20.34
C VAL A 133 -9.48 10.29 -18.85
N GLY A 134 -9.84 9.03 -18.56
CA GLY A 134 -9.84 8.51 -17.18
C GLY A 134 -8.47 8.63 -16.50
N LYS A 135 -7.39 8.34 -17.22
CA LYS A 135 -6.01 8.49 -16.71
C LYS A 135 -5.69 9.95 -16.35
N LEU A 136 -6.04 10.91 -17.21
CA LEU A 136 -5.79 12.34 -17.01
C LEU A 136 -6.57 12.93 -15.84
N ILE A 137 -7.82 12.52 -15.65
CA ILE A 137 -8.61 12.98 -14.49
C ILE A 137 -8.02 12.41 -13.19
N CYS A 138 -7.65 11.12 -13.21
CA CYS A 138 -7.12 10.44 -12.03
C CYS A 138 -5.73 10.95 -11.60
N SER A 139 -4.91 11.47 -12.53
CA SER A 139 -3.57 11.98 -12.19
C SER A 139 -3.58 13.18 -11.23
N ASN A 140 -4.66 13.96 -11.22
CA ASN A 140 -4.82 15.09 -10.30
C ASN A 140 -5.10 14.68 -8.84
N LEU A 141 -5.25 13.37 -8.58
CA LEU A 141 -5.60 12.82 -7.27
C LEU A 141 -4.41 12.15 -6.57
N GLY A 142 -3.19 12.31 -7.09
CA GLY A 142 -1.97 11.66 -6.58
C GLY A 142 -1.72 11.89 -5.08
N ALA A 143 -1.86 13.13 -4.60
CA ALA A 143 -1.68 13.44 -3.17
C ALA A 143 -2.66 12.65 -2.27
N ARG A 144 -3.90 12.42 -2.72
CA ARG A 144 -4.88 11.60 -2.00
C ARG A 144 -4.50 10.13 -2.01
N MET A 145 -3.92 9.65 -3.11
CA MET A 145 -3.43 8.26 -3.23
C MET A 145 -2.24 7.99 -2.33
N ASP A 146 -1.33 8.95 -2.17
CA ASP A 146 -0.21 8.85 -1.23
C ASP A 146 -0.69 8.86 0.22
N SER A 147 -1.70 9.68 0.54
CA SER A 147 -2.31 9.73 1.88
C SER A 147 -3.02 8.44 2.27
N GLU A 148 -3.83 7.87 1.36
CA GLU A 148 -4.68 6.70 1.62
C GLU A 148 -4.46 5.55 0.61
N PRO A 149 -3.24 4.99 0.52
CA PRO A 149 -2.88 4.08 -0.58
C PRO A 149 -3.68 2.77 -0.58
N LYS A 150 -4.07 2.27 0.61
CA LYS A 150 -4.89 1.06 0.74
C LYS A 150 -6.30 1.26 0.18
N SER A 151 -6.95 2.36 0.57
CA SER A 151 -8.32 2.70 0.16
C SER A 151 -8.37 2.98 -1.35
N TRP A 152 -7.35 3.69 -1.87
CA TRP A 152 -7.22 3.93 -3.31
C TRP A 152 -6.92 2.68 -4.12
N ARG A 153 -6.18 1.70 -3.58
CA ARG A 153 -6.03 0.40 -4.23
C ARG A 153 -7.36 -0.33 -4.33
N ILE A 154 -8.12 -0.42 -3.25
CA ILE A 154 -9.45 -1.04 -3.26
C ILE A 154 -10.37 -0.33 -4.28
N LEU A 155 -10.40 1.00 -4.27
CA LEU A 155 -11.19 1.78 -5.22
C LEU A 155 -10.73 1.52 -6.67
N ALA A 156 -9.44 1.39 -6.92
CA ALA A 156 -8.91 1.09 -8.24
C ALA A 156 -9.45 -0.24 -8.76
N ASP A 157 -9.35 -1.32 -7.97
CA ASP A 157 -9.82 -2.64 -8.37
C ASP A 157 -11.36 -2.70 -8.50
N VAL A 158 -12.11 -2.00 -7.64
CA VAL A 158 -13.57 -1.85 -7.79
C VAL A 158 -13.95 -1.10 -9.07
N LEU A 159 -13.24 -0.02 -9.42
CA LEU A 159 -13.45 0.71 -10.68
C LEU A 159 -13.10 -0.15 -11.89
N TYR A 160 -12.05 -0.96 -11.79
CA TYR A 160 -11.66 -1.89 -12.85
C TYR A 160 -12.73 -2.96 -13.09
N ASP A 161 -13.26 -3.53 -12.02
CA ASP A 161 -14.34 -4.51 -12.06
C ASP A 161 -15.65 -3.90 -12.56
N PHE A 162 -15.98 -2.66 -12.15
CA PHE A 162 -17.11 -1.92 -12.67
C PHE A 162 -17.01 -1.75 -14.19
N GLY A 163 -15.84 -1.30 -14.69
CA GLY A 163 -15.64 -1.14 -16.12
C GLY A 163 -15.68 -2.46 -16.88
N THR A 164 -15.18 -3.53 -16.28
CA THR A 164 -15.28 -4.89 -16.81
C THR A 164 -16.73 -5.38 -16.84
N GLY A 165 -17.52 -5.11 -15.79
CA GLY A 165 -18.94 -5.42 -15.74
C GLY A 165 -19.73 -4.73 -16.86
N LEU A 166 -19.44 -3.45 -17.15
CA LEU A 166 -20.06 -2.73 -18.28
C LEU A 166 -19.76 -3.39 -19.63
N GLU A 167 -18.54 -3.89 -19.84
CA GLU A 167 -18.19 -4.64 -21.05
C GLU A 167 -18.89 -5.99 -21.11
N VAL A 168 -18.98 -6.72 -19.99
CA VAL A 168 -19.73 -7.98 -19.89
C VAL A 168 -21.22 -7.78 -20.22
N LEU A 169 -21.81 -6.66 -19.78
CA LEU A 169 -23.21 -6.28 -20.01
C LEU A 169 -23.48 -5.72 -21.42
N SER A 170 -22.45 -5.25 -22.13
CA SER A 170 -22.62 -4.58 -23.43
C SER A 170 -23.41 -5.37 -24.49
N PRO A 171 -23.39 -6.73 -24.55
CA PRO A 171 -24.25 -7.48 -25.47
C PRO A 171 -25.75 -7.33 -25.24
N LEU A 172 -26.18 -6.96 -24.04
CA LEU A 172 -27.60 -6.78 -23.71
C LEU A 172 -28.17 -5.48 -24.25
N CYS A 173 -27.29 -4.50 -24.50
CA CYS A 173 -27.65 -3.17 -24.99
C CYS A 173 -26.73 -2.77 -26.15
N PRO A 174 -26.73 -3.49 -27.29
CA PRO A 174 -25.82 -3.24 -28.41
C PRO A 174 -25.98 -1.82 -28.99
N GLN A 175 -27.15 -1.21 -28.85
CA GLN A 175 -27.44 0.17 -29.22
C GLN A 175 -26.70 1.21 -28.35
N LEU A 176 -26.33 0.86 -27.12
CA LEU A 176 -25.55 1.69 -26.19
C LEU A 176 -24.09 1.21 -26.07
N PHE A 177 -23.60 0.48 -27.07
CA PHE A 177 -22.27 -0.13 -27.00
C PHE A 177 -21.17 0.88 -26.71
N LEU A 178 -21.20 2.04 -27.38
CA LEU A 178 -20.14 3.03 -27.26
C LEU A 178 -20.12 3.66 -25.86
N GLU A 179 -21.30 3.93 -25.30
CA GLU A 179 -21.49 4.47 -23.97
C GLU A 179 -21.02 3.48 -22.90
N MET A 180 -21.47 2.22 -23.00
CA MET A 180 -21.10 1.16 -22.06
C MET A 180 -19.59 0.87 -22.11
N ALA A 181 -19.06 0.66 -23.32
CA ALA A 181 -17.66 0.32 -23.53
C ALA A 181 -16.73 1.51 -23.23
N GLY A 182 -17.15 2.73 -23.58
CA GLY A 182 -16.42 3.97 -23.32
C GLY A 182 -16.39 4.31 -21.83
N LEU A 183 -17.52 4.25 -21.13
CA LEU A 183 -17.57 4.43 -19.67
C LEU A 183 -16.78 3.33 -18.95
N GLY A 184 -16.84 2.09 -19.45
CA GLY A 184 -16.04 0.99 -18.91
C GLY A 184 -14.54 1.24 -19.04
N ASN A 185 -14.09 1.68 -20.22
CA ASN A 185 -12.69 2.04 -20.45
C ASN A 185 -12.26 3.28 -19.65
N PHE A 186 -13.14 4.28 -19.49
CA PHE A 186 -12.89 5.43 -18.62
C PHE A 186 -12.61 4.99 -17.18
N ALA A 187 -13.47 4.15 -16.61
CA ALA A 187 -13.30 3.61 -15.26
C ALA A 187 -12.01 2.79 -15.12
N LYS A 188 -11.72 1.90 -16.09
CA LYS A 188 -10.44 1.17 -16.15
C LYS A 188 -9.24 2.10 -16.27
N GLY A 189 -9.37 3.22 -16.99
CA GLY A 189 -8.33 4.26 -17.09
C GLY A 189 -7.98 4.87 -15.74
N MET A 190 -9.00 5.26 -14.96
CA MET A 190 -8.82 5.74 -13.59
C MET A 190 -8.20 4.67 -12.69
N ALA A 191 -8.72 3.44 -12.75
CA ALA A 191 -8.23 2.30 -11.98
C ALA A 191 -6.74 2.04 -12.20
N VAL A 192 -6.29 2.03 -13.46
CA VAL A 192 -4.88 1.77 -13.80
C VAL A 192 -3.95 2.82 -13.18
N VAL A 193 -4.33 4.10 -13.16
CA VAL A 193 -3.52 5.15 -12.53
C VAL A 193 -3.47 4.95 -11.01
N ALA A 194 -4.62 4.76 -10.37
CA ALA A 194 -4.69 4.57 -8.93
C ALA A 194 -3.92 3.31 -8.46
N ALA A 195 -4.07 2.19 -9.18
CA ALA A 195 -3.34 0.96 -8.88
C ALA A 195 -1.82 1.12 -9.02
N ARG A 196 -1.35 1.88 -10.02
CA ARG A 196 0.08 2.15 -10.23
C ARG A 196 0.64 3.12 -9.20
N ALA A 197 -0.05 4.23 -8.93
CA ALA A 197 0.39 5.25 -7.97
C ALA A 197 0.54 4.67 -6.55
N THR A 198 -0.40 3.83 -6.13
CA THR A 198 -0.38 3.18 -4.80
C THR A 198 0.66 2.06 -4.67
N ARG A 199 1.31 1.64 -5.77
CA ARG A 199 2.22 0.50 -5.76
C ARG A 199 3.48 0.76 -4.93
N LEU A 200 4.12 1.89 -5.18
CA LEU A 200 5.34 2.27 -4.46
C LEU A 200 5.13 2.34 -2.93
N PRO A 201 4.15 3.09 -2.39
CA PRO A 201 3.95 3.16 -0.95
C PRO A 201 3.60 1.81 -0.30
N ILE A 202 2.92 0.91 -1.03
CA ILE A 202 2.62 -0.44 -0.56
C ILE A 202 3.90 -1.29 -0.47
N TYR A 203 4.68 -1.39 -1.56
CA TYR A 203 5.91 -2.20 -1.53
C TYR A 203 6.99 -1.61 -0.61
N SER A 204 7.10 -0.28 -0.52
CA SER A 204 8.04 0.36 0.41
C SER A 204 7.73 0.03 1.86
N SER A 205 6.45 -0.14 2.22
CA SER A 205 6.07 -0.54 3.58
C SER A 205 6.49 -1.98 3.95
N PHE A 206 6.78 -2.82 2.95
CA PHE A 206 7.31 -4.17 3.17
C PHE A 206 8.83 -4.26 3.16
N ALA A 207 9.52 -3.27 2.59
CA ALA A 207 10.97 -3.30 2.43
C ALA A 207 11.69 -3.04 3.77
N LYS A 208 12.64 -3.91 4.15
CA LYS A 208 13.47 -3.73 5.35
C LYS A 208 14.92 -3.37 5.04
N GLU A 209 15.50 -3.99 4.02
CA GLU A 209 16.96 -3.98 3.78
C GLU A 209 17.34 -3.23 2.49
N GLY A 210 16.55 -2.22 2.11
CA GLY A 210 16.70 -1.57 0.81
C GLY A 210 16.40 -2.49 -0.38
N ASN A 211 15.67 -3.59 -0.14
CA ASN A 211 15.32 -4.63 -1.10
C ASN A 211 14.07 -4.29 -1.94
N LEU A 212 13.78 -3.01 -2.13
CA LEU A 212 12.56 -2.55 -2.79
C LEU A 212 12.44 -3.08 -4.22
N SER A 213 13.51 -3.02 -5.02
CA SER A 213 13.50 -3.52 -6.40
C SER A 213 13.26 -5.03 -6.49
N ASP A 214 13.79 -5.81 -5.54
CA ASP A 214 13.57 -7.27 -5.48
C ASP A 214 12.11 -7.56 -5.11
N LEU A 215 11.57 -6.88 -4.10
CA LEU A 215 10.15 -6.93 -3.74
C LEU A 215 9.22 -6.67 -4.93
N PHE A 216 9.52 -5.63 -5.73
CA PHE A 216 8.79 -5.33 -6.95
C PHE A 216 8.90 -6.45 -7.98
N ALA A 217 10.13 -6.90 -8.30
CA ALA A 217 10.34 -7.94 -9.32
C ALA A 217 9.65 -9.25 -8.97
N LYS A 218 9.74 -9.68 -7.71
CA LYS A 218 9.10 -10.89 -7.18
C LYS A 218 7.58 -10.78 -7.15
N GLY A 219 7.07 -9.64 -6.70
CA GLY A 219 5.64 -9.34 -6.71
C GLY A 219 5.04 -9.35 -8.13
N GLU A 220 5.72 -8.75 -9.11
CA GLU A 220 5.29 -8.79 -10.51
C GLU A 220 5.41 -10.21 -11.10
N ALA A 221 6.45 -10.98 -10.76
CA ALA A 221 6.57 -12.36 -11.24
C ALA A 221 5.40 -13.25 -10.79
N ILE A 222 4.98 -13.13 -9.52
CA ILE A 222 3.78 -13.82 -9.01
C ILE A 222 2.54 -13.33 -9.75
N SER A 223 2.33 -12.02 -9.84
CA SER A 223 1.20 -11.43 -10.56
C SER A 223 1.11 -11.95 -12.01
N THR A 224 2.23 -12.01 -12.73
CA THR A 224 2.29 -12.53 -14.11
C THR A 224 1.95 -14.01 -14.18
N LEU A 225 2.51 -14.84 -13.30
CA LEU A 225 2.23 -16.28 -13.27
C LEU A 225 0.72 -16.53 -13.12
N LEU A 226 0.09 -15.89 -12.13
CA LEU A 226 -1.33 -16.09 -11.85
C LEU A 226 -2.23 -15.47 -12.92
N ASN A 227 -1.80 -14.39 -13.57
CA ASN A 227 -2.49 -13.83 -14.72
C ASN A 227 -2.55 -14.84 -15.88
N VAL A 228 -1.43 -15.52 -16.20
CA VAL A 228 -1.40 -16.55 -17.26
C VAL A 228 -2.35 -17.69 -16.94
N PHE A 229 -2.33 -18.20 -15.70
CA PHE A 229 -3.28 -19.24 -15.28
C PHE A 229 -4.73 -18.78 -15.37
N GLY A 230 -5.02 -17.56 -14.91
CA GLY A 230 -6.37 -16.99 -14.96
C GLY A 230 -6.87 -16.80 -16.38
N ILE A 231 -6.02 -16.39 -17.34
CA ILE A 231 -6.38 -16.34 -18.76
C ILE A 231 -6.76 -17.72 -19.28
N GLY A 232 -5.94 -18.76 -18.99
CA GLY A 232 -6.23 -20.13 -19.41
C GLY A 232 -7.59 -20.63 -18.89
N VAL A 233 -7.86 -20.41 -17.60
CA VAL A 233 -9.16 -20.75 -16.99
C VAL A 233 -10.29 -19.90 -17.58
N GLY A 234 -10.05 -18.61 -17.82
CA GLY A 234 -11.01 -17.70 -18.45
C GLY A 234 -11.44 -18.15 -19.84
N ILE A 235 -10.50 -18.62 -20.67
CA ILE A 235 -10.78 -19.17 -22.01
C ILE A 235 -11.63 -20.43 -21.88
N GLN A 236 -11.28 -21.34 -20.96
CA GLN A 236 -12.04 -22.56 -20.73
C GLN A 236 -13.46 -22.28 -20.23
N LEU A 237 -13.64 -21.29 -19.35
CA LEU A 237 -14.97 -20.88 -18.88
C LEU A 237 -15.78 -20.23 -20.00
N ALA A 238 -15.16 -19.35 -20.79
CA ALA A 238 -15.75 -18.66 -21.94
C ALA A 238 -16.27 -19.62 -23.02
N SER A 239 -15.65 -20.79 -23.17
CA SER A 239 -16.05 -21.84 -24.12
C SER A 239 -17.06 -22.84 -23.54
N THR A 240 -17.32 -22.82 -22.23
CA THR A 240 -18.21 -23.76 -21.54
C THR A 240 -19.39 -23.05 -20.88
N VAL A 241 -19.38 -22.93 -19.54
CA VAL A 241 -20.49 -22.38 -18.74
C VAL A 241 -20.76 -20.91 -19.08
N CYS A 242 -19.71 -20.14 -19.38
CA CYS A 242 -19.81 -18.72 -19.75
C CYS A 242 -19.92 -18.49 -21.27
N SER A 243 -20.29 -19.51 -22.05
CA SER A 243 -20.63 -19.29 -23.46
C SER A 243 -21.91 -18.44 -23.60
N THR A 244 -22.87 -18.63 -22.70
CA THR A 244 -24.13 -17.88 -22.64
C THR A 244 -24.01 -16.57 -21.86
N THR A 245 -24.86 -15.59 -22.17
CA THR A 245 -24.90 -14.31 -21.44
C THR A 245 -25.22 -14.51 -19.95
N GLN A 246 -26.19 -15.38 -19.62
CA GLN A 246 -26.52 -15.69 -18.23
C GLN A 246 -25.33 -16.29 -17.47
N GLY A 247 -24.61 -17.23 -18.09
CA GLY A 247 -23.38 -17.81 -17.52
C GLY A 247 -22.32 -16.75 -17.24
N LYS A 248 -22.10 -15.81 -18.17
CA LYS A 248 -21.18 -14.67 -17.97
C LYS A 248 -21.60 -13.75 -16.84
N LEU A 249 -22.90 -13.46 -16.69
CA LEU A 249 -23.38 -12.60 -15.60
C LEU A 249 -23.16 -13.25 -14.24
N VAL A 250 -23.49 -14.53 -14.09
CA VAL A 250 -23.30 -15.26 -12.82
C VAL A 250 -21.82 -15.46 -12.53
N GLY A 251 -21.07 -16.03 -13.49
CA GLY A 251 -19.65 -16.31 -13.34
C GLY A 251 -18.82 -15.03 -13.17
N GLY A 252 -19.09 -14.01 -13.97
CA GLY A 252 -18.40 -12.72 -13.90
C GLY A 252 -18.66 -11.99 -12.57
N SER A 253 -19.90 -11.99 -12.09
CA SER A 253 -20.23 -11.39 -10.79
C SER A 253 -19.56 -12.14 -9.63
N LEU A 254 -19.55 -13.47 -9.65
CA LEU A 254 -18.86 -14.27 -8.64
C LEU A 254 -17.35 -14.00 -8.64
N LEU A 255 -16.71 -13.99 -9.81
CA LEU A 255 -15.30 -13.67 -9.96
C LEU A 255 -14.97 -12.27 -9.44
N SER A 256 -15.82 -11.28 -9.73
CA SER A 256 -15.64 -9.91 -9.24
C SER A 256 -15.78 -9.81 -7.71
N VAL A 257 -16.75 -10.50 -7.11
CA VAL A 257 -16.89 -10.56 -5.64
C VAL A 257 -15.64 -11.18 -4.99
N ILE A 258 -15.13 -12.29 -5.54
CA ILE A 258 -13.91 -12.92 -5.04
C ILE A 258 -12.71 -11.98 -5.23
N HIS A 259 -12.61 -11.32 -6.39
CA HIS A 259 -11.56 -10.38 -6.71
C HIS A 259 -11.51 -9.23 -5.69
N VAL A 260 -12.63 -8.51 -5.49
CA VAL A 260 -12.71 -7.39 -4.54
C VAL A 260 -12.46 -7.86 -3.10
N TYR A 261 -13.00 -9.02 -2.71
CA TYR A 261 -12.70 -9.59 -1.39
C TYR A 261 -11.19 -9.81 -1.19
N CYS A 262 -10.51 -10.38 -2.18
CA CYS A 262 -9.07 -10.60 -2.13
C CYS A 262 -8.31 -9.28 -2.03
N VAL A 263 -8.68 -8.25 -2.79
CA VAL A 263 -8.05 -6.91 -2.70
C VAL A 263 -8.20 -6.32 -1.29
N VAL A 264 -9.38 -6.44 -0.68
CA VAL A 264 -9.60 -5.96 0.69
C VAL A 264 -8.70 -6.70 1.69
N GLN A 265 -8.57 -8.02 1.56
CA GLN A 265 -7.71 -8.80 2.44
C GLN A 265 -6.21 -8.56 2.18
N GLU A 266 -5.82 -8.38 0.92
CA GLU A 266 -4.49 -7.95 0.48
C GLU A 266 -4.15 -6.63 1.19
N MET A 267 -4.98 -5.60 1.05
CA MET A 267 -4.73 -4.27 1.63
C MET A 267 -4.74 -4.25 3.17
N LYS A 268 -5.59 -5.06 3.81
CA LYS A 268 -5.59 -5.21 5.28
C LYS A 268 -4.24 -5.73 5.82
N SER A 269 -3.48 -6.48 5.01
CA SER A 269 -2.21 -7.06 5.44
C SER A 269 -1.00 -6.12 5.27
N VAL A 270 -1.16 -4.96 4.63
CA VAL A 270 -0.06 -4.03 4.34
C VAL A 270 0.25 -3.16 5.57
N PRO A 271 1.48 -3.16 6.10
CA PRO A 271 1.86 -2.38 7.29
C PRO A 271 2.35 -0.96 6.91
N VAL A 272 1.48 -0.13 6.33
CA VAL A 272 1.89 1.21 5.85
C VAL A 272 2.34 2.09 7.03
N ASN A 273 3.58 2.57 6.95
CA ASN A 273 4.30 3.20 8.06
C ASN A 273 4.47 4.73 7.93
N THR A 274 3.85 5.36 6.94
CA THR A 274 3.74 6.83 6.83
C THR A 274 2.65 7.40 7.74
N LEU A 275 2.62 8.70 8.01
CA LEU A 275 1.52 9.30 8.77
C LEU A 275 0.49 9.93 7.83
N ASN A 276 -0.80 9.67 8.11
CA ASN A 276 -1.95 10.32 7.49
C ASN A 276 -2.97 10.69 8.59
N PRO A 277 -4.05 11.43 8.30
CA PRO A 277 -5.02 11.83 9.32
C PRO A 277 -5.56 10.67 10.16
N GLN A 278 -5.93 9.54 9.52
CA GLN A 278 -6.50 8.40 10.21
C GLN A 278 -5.49 7.68 11.12
N ARG A 279 -4.32 7.34 10.60
CA ARG A 279 -3.27 6.62 11.34
C ARG A 279 -2.73 7.47 12.48
N THR A 280 -2.52 8.76 12.26
CA THR A 280 -2.15 9.72 13.33
C THR A 280 -3.20 9.75 14.43
N ALA A 281 -4.48 9.86 14.09
CA ALA A 281 -5.57 9.87 15.06
C ALA A 281 -5.62 8.57 15.89
N MET A 282 -5.48 7.41 15.24
CA MET A 282 -5.46 6.10 15.91
C MET A 282 -4.27 5.95 16.87
N ILE A 283 -3.08 6.37 16.44
CA ILE A 283 -1.86 6.33 17.25
C ILE A 283 -2.02 7.20 18.50
N VAL A 284 -2.53 8.42 18.32
CA VAL A 284 -2.73 9.37 19.43
C VAL A 284 -3.78 8.85 20.39
N GLU A 285 -4.89 8.29 19.89
CA GLU A 285 -5.90 7.65 20.73
C GLU A 285 -5.34 6.48 21.55
N ASP A 286 -4.55 5.60 20.94
CA ASP A 286 -3.92 4.46 21.62
C ASP A 286 -2.98 4.93 22.72
N PHE A 287 -2.14 5.93 22.44
CA PHE A 287 -1.20 6.48 23.39
C PHE A 287 -1.92 7.15 24.57
N LEU A 288 -2.95 7.93 24.30
CA LEU A 288 -3.73 8.59 25.37
C LEU A 288 -4.47 7.59 26.27
N LYS A 289 -4.95 6.47 25.71
CA LYS A 289 -5.66 5.43 26.48
C LYS A 289 -4.75 4.48 27.23
N THR A 290 -3.62 4.10 26.64
CA THR A 290 -2.80 2.97 27.12
C THR A 290 -1.38 3.34 27.51
N GLY A 291 -0.93 4.55 27.15
CA GLY A 291 0.45 4.99 27.30
C GLY A 291 1.43 4.28 26.37
N LYS A 292 0.95 3.52 25.36
CA LYS A 292 1.77 2.73 24.43
C LYS A 292 1.49 3.14 22.98
N VAL A 293 2.51 3.01 22.13
CA VAL A 293 2.38 3.25 20.68
C VAL A 293 2.25 1.93 19.91
N SER A 294 1.20 1.83 19.08
CA SER A 294 1.00 0.72 18.15
C SER A 294 1.99 0.77 16.99
N SER A 295 2.53 -0.38 16.57
CA SER A 295 3.36 -0.45 15.36
C SER A 295 2.50 -0.39 14.09
N PRO A 296 3.08 -0.10 12.90
CA PRO A 296 2.36 -0.23 11.63
C PRO A 296 1.78 -1.62 11.40
N ALA A 297 2.46 -2.65 11.91
CA ALA A 297 2.02 -4.04 11.84
C ALA A 297 0.78 -4.31 12.69
N ASP A 298 0.68 -3.73 13.89
CA ASP A 298 -0.48 -3.89 14.78
C ASP A 298 -1.68 -3.08 14.29
N LEU A 299 -1.40 -1.87 13.76
CA LEU A 299 -2.42 -0.91 13.39
C LEU A 299 -3.14 -1.26 12.06
N ARG A 300 -2.48 -2.01 11.16
CA ARG A 300 -2.95 -2.28 9.78
C ARG A 300 -4.36 -2.85 9.64
N TYR A 301 -4.82 -3.62 10.63
CA TYR A 301 -6.14 -4.28 10.61
C TYR A 301 -7.27 -3.41 11.18
N ARG A 302 -6.93 -2.33 11.86
CA ARG A 302 -7.88 -1.43 12.52
C ARG A 302 -8.26 -0.23 11.64
N GLU A 303 -7.49 0.02 10.57
CA GLU A 303 -7.80 1.07 9.60
C GLU A 303 -9.16 0.82 8.93
N ASN A 304 -9.94 1.88 8.80
CA ASN A 304 -11.19 1.88 8.05
C ASN A 304 -10.91 2.20 6.58
N LEU A 305 -10.85 1.16 5.75
CA LEU A 305 -10.49 1.26 4.34
C LEU A 305 -11.61 1.81 3.44
N LEU A 306 -12.85 1.86 3.92
CA LEU A 306 -14.00 2.39 3.17
C LEU A 306 -14.23 3.88 3.47
N PHE A 307 -14.01 4.27 4.73
CA PHE A 307 -14.25 5.63 5.22
C PHE A 307 -13.02 6.16 5.96
N PRO A 308 -11.91 6.46 5.25
CA PRO A 308 -10.67 6.92 5.90
C PRO A 308 -10.82 8.29 6.59
N GLY A 309 -11.77 9.13 6.13
CA GLY A 309 -12.04 10.44 6.73
C GLY A 309 -12.87 10.44 8.02
N ARG A 310 -13.14 9.27 8.63
CA ARG A 310 -13.92 9.19 9.87
C ARG A 310 -13.12 9.78 11.03
N LEU A 311 -13.71 10.75 11.73
CA LEU A 311 -13.12 11.35 12.92
C LEU A 311 -13.07 10.34 14.07
N ILE A 312 -12.00 10.43 14.86
CA ILE A 312 -11.77 9.58 16.03
C ILE A 312 -11.95 10.43 17.29
N PRO A 313 -13.03 10.22 18.07
CA PRO A 313 -13.32 11.04 19.25
C PRO A 313 -12.23 11.01 20.31
N GLY A 314 -11.61 9.84 20.55
CA GLY A 314 -10.53 9.69 21.52
C GLY A 314 -9.23 10.39 21.14
N SER A 315 -9.16 11.04 19.97
CA SER A 315 -8.02 11.84 19.52
C SER A 315 -8.42 13.29 19.18
N GLY A 316 -9.44 13.83 19.86
CA GLY A 316 -9.85 15.23 19.70
C GLY A 316 -10.63 15.56 18.42
N ASN A 317 -11.16 14.56 17.69
CA ASN A 317 -11.94 14.78 16.47
C ASN A 317 -11.25 15.71 15.44
N VAL A 318 -9.93 15.61 15.29
CA VAL A 318 -9.18 16.57 14.49
C VAL A 318 -9.42 16.37 12.99
N LYS A 319 -9.58 17.48 12.26
CA LYS A 319 -9.72 17.51 10.80
C LYS A 319 -8.63 18.39 10.18
N VAL A 320 -7.88 17.83 9.22
CA VAL A 320 -6.83 18.54 8.48
C VAL A 320 -7.29 18.89 7.07
N GLY A 321 -6.57 19.83 6.44
CA GLY A 321 -6.66 20.09 5.02
C GLY A 321 -7.71 21.14 4.64
N ARG A 322 -8.14 21.95 5.61
CA ARG A 322 -9.00 23.11 5.35
C ARG A 322 -8.15 24.38 5.15
N PRO A 323 -8.55 25.30 4.24
CA PRO A 323 -7.81 26.54 4.01
C PRO A 323 -7.80 27.43 5.25
N LEU A 324 -6.65 28.01 5.58
CA LEU A 324 -6.46 28.87 6.77
C LEU A 324 -7.54 29.97 6.89
N ARG A 325 -7.84 30.65 5.77
CA ARG A 325 -8.85 31.73 5.72
C ARG A 325 -10.24 31.31 6.18
N GLY A 326 -10.59 30.03 6.00
CA GLY A 326 -11.90 29.50 6.34
C GLY A 326 -11.98 28.93 7.76
N VAL A 327 -10.87 28.99 8.50
CA VAL A 327 -10.66 28.23 9.73
C VAL A 327 -10.22 29.15 10.89
N VAL A 328 -9.36 30.14 10.61
CA VAL A 328 -8.79 31.02 11.64
C VAL A 328 -9.00 32.49 11.25
N ARG A 329 -9.46 33.32 12.20
CA ARG A 329 -9.51 34.78 12.02
C ARG A 329 -8.11 35.39 12.18
N PRO A 330 -7.76 36.46 11.44
CA PRO A 330 -6.43 37.08 11.53
C PRO A 330 -6.01 37.49 12.95
N SER A 331 -6.93 38.01 13.77
CA SER A 331 -6.62 38.39 15.16
C SER A 331 -6.17 37.20 16.01
N LYS A 332 -6.90 36.07 15.92
CA LYS A 332 -6.54 34.84 16.62
C LYS A 332 -5.22 34.25 16.14
N LEU A 333 -4.89 34.42 14.86
CA LEU A 333 -3.65 33.89 14.31
C LEU A 333 -2.41 34.53 14.95
N ASN A 334 -2.46 35.84 15.24
CA ASN A 334 -1.39 36.53 15.94
C ASN A 334 -1.25 36.04 17.39
N GLU A 335 -2.37 35.90 18.11
CA GLU A 335 -2.40 35.34 19.46
C GLU A 335 -1.82 33.90 19.50
N TRP A 336 -2.12 33.08 18.50
CA TRP A 336 -1.54 31.74 18.35
C TRP A 336 -0.02 31.76 18.20
N LYS A 337 0.50 32.72 17.42
CA LYS A 337 1.95 32.88 17.20
C LYS A 337 2.67 33.35 18.47
N GLU A 338 2.00 34.11 19.33
CA GLU A 338 2.56 34.52 20.62
C GLU A 338 2.68 33.35 21.61
N ILE A 339 1.74 32.41 21.60
CA ILE A 339 1.70 31.29 22.55
C ILE A 339 2.54 30.11 22.07
N LEU A 340 2.51 29.83 20.78
CA LEU A 340 3.21 28.71 20.15
C LEU A 340 4.15 29.20 19.04
N PRO A 341 5.21 29.96 19.39
CA PRO A 341 6.06 30.62 18.39
C PRO A 341 6.81 29.65 17.48
N ASP A 342 7.17 28.47 17.99
CA ASP A 342 7.98 27.47 17.29
C ASP A 342 7.14 26.39 16.59
N GLU A 343 5.82 26.42 16.72
CA GLU A 343 4.95 25.35 16.22
C GLU A 343 4.50 25.58 14.79
N LYS A 344 4.53 24.49 14.00
CA LYS A 344 4.17 24.49 12.58
C LYS A 344 2.72 24.11 12.31
N PHE A 345 1.85 24.31 13.29
CA PHE A 345 0.44 24.01 13.20
C PHE A 345 -0.40 25.07 13.91
N VAL A 346 -1.63 25.26 13.43
CA VAL A 346 -2.62 26.11 14.08
C VAL A 346 -3.87 25.29 14.32
N LEU A 347 -4.40 25.35 15.54
CA LEU A 347 -5.67 24.72 15.89
C LEU A 347 -6.78 25.75 15.91
N SER A 348 -7.97 25.30 15.60
CA SER A 348 -9.18 26.10 15.74
C SER A 348 -10.37 25.21 16.01
N GLU A 349 -11.36 25.82 16.62
CA GLU A 349 -12.63 25.18 16.85
C GLU A 349 -13.47 25.15 15.57
N GLY A 350 -14.06 23.98 15.29
CA GLY A 350 -15.18 23.84 14.38
C GLY A 350 -16.38 23.23 15.12
N GLU A 351 -17.56 23.25 14.49
CA GLU A 351 -18.82 22.84 15.13
C GLU A 351 -18.81 21.43 15.74
N LYS A 352 -18.08 20.48 15.14
CA LYS A 352 -18.02 19.07 15.57
C LYS A 352 -16.61 18.48 15.59
N CYS A 353 -15.61 19.31 15.30
CA CYS A 353 -14.23 18.87 15.07
C CYS A 353 -13.26 20.01 15.35
N THR A 354 -12.07 19.69 15.86
CA THR A 354 -10.95 20.65 15.90
C THR A 354 -10.31 20.69 14.53
N ASN A 355 -10.29 21.85 13.87
CA ASN A 355 -9.56 21.96 12.61
C ASN A 355 -8.08 22.22 12.92
N MET A 356 -7.20 21.48 12.26
CA MET A 356 -5.77 21.71 12.30
C MET A 356 -5.28 22.11 10.91
N VAL A 357 -4.58 23.24 10.83
CA VAL A 357 -3.94 23.71 9.61
C VAL A 357 -2.44 23.59 9.82
N LEU A 358 -1.74 22.98 8.86
CA LEU A 358 -0.30 22.75 8.93
C LEU A 358 0.45 23.78 8.08
N GLU A 359 1.59 24.22 8.59
CA GLU A 359 2.52 25.05 7.82
C GLU A 359 3.13 24.24 6.66
N GLN A 360 3.58 24.91 5.61
CA GLN A 360 4.17 24.29 4.43
C GLN A 360 5.33 23.35 4.80
N THR A 361 6.16 23.75 5.76
CA THR A 361 7.35 23.00 6.23
C THR A 361 7.06 22.01 7.36
N ALA A 362 5.79 21.82 7.74
CA ALA A 362 5.39 20.90 8.80
C ALA A 362 5.67 19.43 8.45
N THR A 363 6.26 18.73 9.41
CA THR A 363 6.60 17.31 9.37
C THR A 363 5.50 16.43 9.98
N GLY A 364 5.72 15.11 9.96
CA GLY A 364 4.88 14.17 10.71
C GLY A 364 4.91 14.41 12.22
N ALA A 365 6.06 14.82 12.77
CA ALA A 365 6.19 15.16 14.18
C ALA A 365 5.32 16.36 14.55
N ASP A 366 5.35 17.42 13.73
CA ASP A 366 4.53 18.62 13.97
C ASP A 366 3.02 18.28 13.94
N ALA A 367 2.61 17.46 12.97
CA ALA A 367 1.22 17.00 12.88
C ALA A 367 0.80 16.13 14.08
N LEU A 368 1.68 15.23 14.56
CA LEU A 368 1.44 14.43 15.77
C LEU A 368 1.31 15.31 17.01
N LYS A 369 2.21 16.29 17.17
CA LYS A 369 2.20 17.22 18.29
C LYS A 369 0.91 18.03 18.33
N GLY A 370 0.51 18.60 17.19
CA GLY A 370 -0.76 19.32 17.07
C GLY A 370 -1.97 18.44 17.38
N TRP A 371 -1.95 17.17 16.98
CA TRP A 371 -3.01 16.22 17.32
C TRP A 371 -3.08 15.92 18.82
N MET A 372 -1.94 15.75 19.48
CA MET A 372 -1.88 15.52 20.93
C MET A 372 -2.38 16.75 21.70
N VAL A 373 -1.99 17.96 21.28
CA VAL A 373 -2.48 19.21 21.87
C VAL A 373 -3.99 19.32 21.71
N ALA A 374 -4.51 19.08 20.50
CA ALA A 374 -5.95 19.11 20.23
C ALA A 374 -6.73 18.07 21.05
N ALA A 375 -6.20 16.85 21.18
CA ALA A 375 -6.82 15.80 21.95
C ALA A 375 -6.84 16.14 23.45
N HIS A 376 -5.73 16.61 24.01
CA HIS A 376 -5.68 17.05 25.41
C HIS A 376 -6.60 18.24 25.68
N ALA A 377 -6.60 19.24 24.80
CA ALA A 377 -7.49 20.39 24.94
C ALA A 377 -8.97 19.98 24.90
N THR A 378 -9.33 19.04 24.02
CA THR A 378 -10.70 18.51 23.96
C THR A 378 -11.07 17.76 25.24
N HIS A 379 -10.16 16.97 25.80
CA HIS A 379 -10.37 16.28 27.07
C HIS A 379 -10.50 17.23 28.26
N MET A 380 -9.75 18.35 28.26
CA MET A 380 -9.79 19.37 29.31
C MET A 380 -11.05 20.24 29.23
N SER A 381 -11.50 20.61 28.03
CA SER A 381 -12.73 21.40 27.84
C SER A 381 -14.02 20.63 28.16
N GLY A 382 -13.99 19.29 28.17
CA GLY A 382 -15.16 18.45 28.46
C GLY A 382 -16.31 18.74 27.50
N SER A 383 -17.48 19.08 28.04
CA SER A 383 -18.67 19.49 27.26
C SER A 383 -18.76 20.99 27.00
N SER A 384 -17.80 21.79 27.46
CA SER A 384 -17.85 23.24 27.30
C SER A 384 -17.51 23.63 25.85
N PRO A 385 -18.34 24.44 25.17
CA PRO A 385 -18.00 24.98 23.87
C PRO A 385 -16.86 25.99 24.00
N GLY A 386 -15.88 25.92 23.11
CA GLY A 386 -14.70 26.78 23.13
C GLY A 386 -13.40 26.00 23.19
N LEU A 387 -12.62 25.99 22.10
CA LEU A 387 -11.17 25.78 22.22
C LEU A 387 -10.56 27.08 22.77
N ARG A 388 -10.63 27.26 24.10
CA ARG A 388 -10.07 28.42 24.78
C ARG A 388 -8.56 28.37 24.69
N LEU A 389 -7.96 29.54 24.48
CA LEU A 389 -6.54 29.68 24.27
C LEU A 389 -5.73 29.25 25.51
N GLU A 390 -6.25 29.53 26.71
CA GLU A 390 -5.71 29.05 27.99
C GLU A 390 -5.65 27.51 28.08
N VAL A 391 -6.71 26.82 27.64
CA VAL A 391 -6.79 25.35 27.65
C VAL A 391 -5.81 24.76 26.64
N VAL A 392 -5.64 25.40 25.49
CA VAL A 392 -4.62 25.02 24.51
C VAL A 392 -3.22 25.14 25.12
N GLN A 393 -2.94 26.24 25.83
CA GLN A 393 -1.64 26.46 26.45
C GLN A 393 -1.34 25.39 27.52
N GLU A 394 -2.30 25.08 28.39
CA GLU A 394 -2.14 24.01 29.38
C GLU A 394 -1.93 22.63 28.71
N ALA A 395 -2.71 22.34 27.67
CA ALA A 395 -2.54 21.12 26.87
C ALA A 395 -1.15 21.06 26.22
N TYR A 396 -0.67 22.17 25.69
CA TYR A 396 0.64 22.28 25.06
C TYR A 396 1.79 22.03 26.05
N GLU A 397 1.74 22.62 27.24
CA GLU A 397 2.73 22.38 28.29
C GLU A 397 2.78 20.90 28.70
N LYS A 398 1.61 20.26 28.81
CA LYS A 398 1.52 18.82 29.09
C LYS A 398 2.13 17.98 27.97
N VAL A 399 1.82 18.30 26.72
CA VAL A 399 2.35 17.59 25.54
C VAL A 399 3.86 17.73 25.46
N ASN A 400 4.42 18.92 25.68
CA ASN A 400 5.86 19.14 25.63
C ASN A 400 6.66 18.23 26.57
N ARG A 401 6.09 17.88 27.74
CA ARG A 401 6.73 16.97 28.71
C ARG A 401 6.80 15.52 28.22
N VAL A 402 5.79 15.07 27.46
CA VAL A 402 5.66 13.65 27.04
C VAL A 402 6.07 13.40 25.59
N PHE A 403 6.04 14.43 24.75
CA PHE A 403 6.20 14.33 23.31
C PHE A 403 7.56 13.75 22.87
N PRO A 404 8.72 14.11 23.47
CA PRO A 404 10.01 13.54 23.06
C PRO A 404 10.05 12.01 23.22
N LYS A 405 9.54 11.49 24.35
CA LYS A 405 9.48 10.05 24.61
C LYS A 405 8.49 9.36 23.68
N PHE A 406 7.32 9.95 23.46
CA PHE A 406 6.33 9.46 22.51
C PHE A 406 6.90 9.36 21.09
N LEU A 407 7.58 10.41 20.62
CA LEU A 407 8.17 10.47 19.28
C LEU A 407 9.28 9.41 19.11
N GLN A 408 10.14 9.25 20.12
CA GLN A 408 11.20 8.24 20.11
C GLN A 408 10.62 6.81 20.08
N GLU A 409 9.59 6.53 20.88
CA GLU A 409 8.91 5.23 20.88
C GLU A 409 8.29 4.96 19.50
N LEU A 410 7.62 5.95 18.92
CA LEU A 410 6.97 5.86 17.62
C LEU A 410 7.97 5.58 16.49
N GLN A 411 9.12 6.26 16.48
CA GLN A 411 10.21 5.99 15.54
C GLN A 411 10.81 4.59 15.74
N SER A 412 11.02 4.16 16.99
CA SER A 412 11.52 2.81 17.30
C SER A 412 10.59 1.69 16.82
N LYS A 413 9.29 1.98 16.72
CA LYS A 413 8.26 1.08 16.16
C LYS A 413 8.18 1.10 14.63
N GLY A 414 9.02 1.90 13.97
CA GLY A 414 9.17 1.93 12.50
C GLY A 414 8.27 2.93 11.77
N TRP A 415 7.69 3.92 12.47
CA TRP A 415 6.91 4.99 11.83
C TRP A 415 7.80 6.08 11.24
N HIS A 416 7.45 6.56 10.04
CA HIS A 416 8.08 7.73 9.41
C HIS A 416 7.45 9.03 9.91
N THR A 417 8.19 9.77 10.73
CA THR A 417 7.75 11.06 11.33
C THR A 417 8.26 12.28 10.59
N ASP A 418 9.11 12.10 9.57
CA ASP A 418 9.63 13.18 8.72
C ASP A 418 8.55 13.79 7.83
N ARG A 419 7.49 13.02 7.53
CA ARG A 419 6.44 13.42 6.58
C ARG A 419 5.05 13.14 7.12
N PHE A 420 4.12 14.04 6.78
CA PHE A 420 2.69 13.87 7.00
C PHE A 420 1.96 13.98 5.66
N LEU A 421 1.17 12.97 5.31
CA LEU A 421 0.43 12.89 4.06
C LEU A 421 -1.03 13.29 4.31
N ASP A 422 -1.32 14.58 4.26
CA ASP A 422 -2.67 15.14 4.50
C ASP A 422 -3.67 14.88 3.35
N GLY A 423 -3.16 14.60 2.15
CA GLY A 423 -3.93 14.27 0.96
C GLY A 423 -4.63 15.45 0.28
N THR A 424 -4.65 16.64 0.88
CA THR A 424 -5.30 17.82 0.30
C THR A 424 -4.30 18.81 -0.28
N GLY A 425 -3.04 18.79 0.19
CA GLY A 425 -2.03 19.79 -0.18
C GLY A 425 -2.35 21.20 0.31
N VAL A 426 -3.35 21.35 1.19
CA VAL A 426 -3.76 22.64 1.74
C VAL A 426 -2.98 22.90 3.01
N ARG A 427 -1.89 23.66 2.87
CA ARG A 427 -1.02 24.14 3.94
C ARG A 427 -0.88 25.66 3.86
N PHE A 428 -0.42 26.28 4.93
CA PHE A 428 -0.21 27.73 4.98
C PHE A 428 1.29 28.08 5.09
N SER A 429 1.64 29.31 4.75
CA SER A 429 2.94 29.91 5.04
C SER A 429 2.71 31.26 5.70
N TRP A 430 3.64 31.67 6.57
CA TRP A 430 3.62 32.97 7.22
C TRP A 430 3.91 34.12 6.28
#